data_AF-A0A9X4KQ73-F1
#
_entry.id   AF-A0A9X4KQ73-F1
#
_cell.length_a   1.000
_cell.length_b   1.000
_cell.length_c   1.000
_cell.angle_alpha   90.00
_cell.angle_beta   90.00
_cell.angle_gamma   90.00
#
_symmetry.space_group_name_H-M   'P 1'
#
loop_
_entity.id
_entity.type
_entity.pdbx_description
1 polymer ?
#
loop_
_entity_poly.entity_id
_entity_poly.type
_entity_poly.pdbx_seq_one_letter_code
_entity_poly.pdbx_strand_id
1 'polypeptide(L)' 'MLDKIAYFAILSLAIVTADLAQLRRARKREKAAYGSLLAVAVYLGIIFAMHRLDWPNLNTLFDLLKDPAGKLVKSMS' A
#
# COMPACT_ATOMS: atom_id res chain seq x y z
N MET A 1 1.29 -17.71 -0.29
CA MET A 1 0.90 -17.03 -1.56
C MET A 1 -0.58 -16.68 -1.52
N LEU A 2 -1.46 -17.66 -1.29
CA LEU A 2 -2.90 -17.43 -1.09
C LEU A 2 -3.20 -16.43 0.02
N ASP A 3 -2.49 -16.49 1.16
CA ASP A 3 -2.72 -15.56 2.26
C ASP A 3 -2.41 -14.11 1.88
N LYS A 4 -1.29 -13.88 1.16
CA LYS A 4 -0.91 -12.55 0.66
C LYS A 4 -1.96 -11.99 -0.32
N ILE A 5 -2.50 -12.86 -1.19
CA ILE A 5 -3.57 -12.50 -2.13
C ILE A 5 -4.87 -12.20 -1.36
N ALA A 6 -5.21 -12.99 -0.36
CA ALA A 6 -6.39 -12.80 0.47
C ALA A 6 -6.32 -11.46 1.24
N TYR A 7 -5.18 -11.16 1.88
CA TYR A 7 -4.97 -9.87 2.56
C TYR A 7 -5.05 -8.70 1.58
N PHE A 8 -4.42 -8.82 0.40
CA PHE A 8 -4.49 -7.79 -0.63
C PHE A 8 -5.92 -7.56 -1.15
N ALA A 9 -6.68 -8.64 -1.35
CA ALA A 9 -8.07 -8.57 -1.78
C ALA A 9 -8.96 -7.91 -0.71
N ILE A 10 -8.80 -8.26 0.56
CA ILE A 10 -9.54 -7.67 1.68
C ILE A 10 -9.24 -6.17 1.78
N LEU A 11 -7.95 -5.78 1.71
CA LEU A 11 -7.54 -4.37 1.75
C LEU A 11 -8.09 -3.58 0.56
N SER A 12 -7.98 -4.12 -0.65
CA SER A 12 -8.51 -3.49 -1.87
C SER A 12 -10.03 -3.31 -1.78
N LEU A 13 -10.74 -4.30 -1.25
CA LEU A 13 -12.18 -4.23 -1.03
C LEU A 13 -12.56 -3.19 0.04
N ALA A 14 -11.79 -3.10 1.11
CA ALA A 14 -12.00 -2.10 2.16
C ALA A 14 -11.82 -0.67 1.63
N ILE A 15 -10.81 -0.43 0.80
CA ILE A 15 -10.58 0.87 0.15
C ILE A 15 -11.75 1.22 -0.77
N VAL A 16 -12.15 0.30 -1.65
CA VAL A 16 -13.25 0.53 -2.59
C VAL A 16 -14.59 0.74 -1.88
N THR A 17 -14.86 0.02 -0.80
CA THR A 17 -16.10 0.18 -0.02
C THR A 17 -16.11 1.47 0.78
N ALA A 18 -14.99 1.90 1.36
CA ALA A 18 -14.86 3.20 2.02
C ALA A 18 -15.08 4.36 1.05
N ASP A 19 -14.51 4.27 -0.15
CA ASP A 19 -14.59 5.33 -1.16
C ASP A 19 -15.91 5.30 -1.95
N LEU A 20 -16.74 4.26 -1.79
CA LEU A 20 -17.95 4.03 -2.59
C LEU A 20 -18.94 5.21 -2.53
N ALA A 21 -19.14 5.78 -1.33
CA ALA A 21 -20.05 6.91 -1.15
C ALA A 21 -19.54 8.18 -1.85
N GLN A 22 -18.23 8.40 -1.83
CA GLN A 22 -17.56 9.52 -2.47
C GLN A 22 -17.53 9.36 -3.99
N LEU A 23 -17.20 8.16 -4.46
CA LEU A 23 -17.24 7.77 -5.86
C LEU A 23 -18.63 7.93 -6.46
N ARG A 24 -19.71 7.58 -5.74
CA ARG A 24 -21.07 7.73 -6.26
C ARG A 24 -21.38 9.18 -6.63
N ARG A 25 -20.91 10.14 -5.83
CA ARG A 25 -21.09 11.59 -6.01
C ARG A 25 -20.06 12.24 -6.95
N ALA A 26 -18.96 11.56 -7.24
CA ALA A 26 -17.86 12.07 -8.07
C ALA A 26 -18.23 12.23 -9.56
N ARG A 27 -17.53 13.15 -10.23
CA ARG A 27 -17.68 13.39 -11.68
C ARG A 27 -17.13 12.22 -12.50
N LYS A 28 -17.59 12.06 -13.75
CA LYS A 28 -17.14 10.98 -14.64
C LYS A 28 -15.61 10.92 -14.81
N ARG A 29 -14.94 12.08 -14.85
CA ARG A 29 -13.47 12.17 -14.94
C ARG A 29 -12.76 11.68 -13.68
N GLU A 30 -13.28 12.02 -12.51
CA GLU A 30 -12.75 11.55 -11.23
C GLU A 30 -12.93 10.04 -11.07
N LYS A 31 -14.08 9.51 -11.47
CA LYS A 31 -14.33 8.06 -11.53
C LYS A 31 -13.35 7.34 -12.45
N ALA A 32 -13.07 7.90 -13.62
CA ALA A 32 -12.11 7.33 -14.56
C ALA A 32 -10.68 7.36 -14.01
N ALA A 33 -10.26 8.49 -13.41
CA ALA A 33 -8.95 8.62 -12.77
C ALA A 33 -8.79 7.66 -11.59
N TYR A 34 -9.81 7.56 -10.74
CA TYR A 34 -9.83 6.59 -9.64
C TYR A 34 -9.76 5.15 -10.15
N GLY A 35 -10.57 4.80 -11.15
CA GLY A 35 -10.55 3.48 -11.77
C GLY A 35 -9.19 3.13 -12.35
N SER A 36 -8.50 4.08 -13.01
CA SER A 36 -7.14 3.86 -13.53
C SER A 36 -6.12 3.66 -12.42
N LEU A 37 -6.19 4.44 -11.34
CA LEU A 37 -5.29 4.29 -10.19
C LEU A 37 -5.52 2.96 -9.47
N LEU A 38 -6.78 2.58 -9.30
CA LEU A 38 -7.15 1.29 -8.73
C LEU A 38 -6.65 0.12 -9.58
N ALA A 39 -6.77 0.21 -10.92
CA ALA A 39 -6.25 -0.81 -11.82
C ALA A 39 -4.73 -0.96 -11.71
N VAL A 40 -3.98 0.15 -11.61
CA VAL A 40 -2.52 0.13 -11.40
C VAL A 40 -2.18 -0.49 -10.04
N ALA A 41 -2.90 -0.12 -8.98
CA ALA A 41 -2.70 -0.67 -7.64
C ALA A 41 -2.95 -2.20 -7.60
N VAL A 42 -4.03 -2.66 -8.25
CA VAL A 42 -4.34 -4.10 -8.36
C VAL A 42 -3.27 -4.84 -9.17
N TYR A 43 -2.82 -4.27 -10.28
CA TYR A 43 -1.75 -4.86 -11.09
C TYR A 43 -0.45 -5.02 -10.29
N LEU A 44 -0.04 -3.98 -9.55
CA LEU A 44 1.14 -4.03 -8.69
C LEU A 44 0.97 -5.05 -7.56
N GLY A 45 -0.22 -5.15 -6.96
CA GLY A 45 -0.52 -6.17 -5.95
C GLY A 45 -0.46 -7.60 -6.48
N ILE A 46 -0.92 -7.82 -7.72
CA ILE A 46 -0.82 -9.13 -8.38
C ILE A 46 0.65 -9.47 -8.67
N ILE A 47 1.44 -8.53 -9.21
CA ILE A 47 2.88 -8.72 -9.42
C ILE A 47 3.56 -9.10 -8.11
N PHE A 48 3.26 -8.37 -7.04
CA PHE A 48 3.78 -8.63 -5.70
C PHE A 48 3.45 -10.04 -5.22
N ALA A 49 2.18 -10.45 -5.35
CA ALA A 49 1.74 -11.78 -4.96
C ALA A 49 2.39 -12.90 -5.79
N MET A 50 2.58 -12.68 -7.10
CA MET A 50 3.09 -13.67 -8.05
C MET A 50 4.61 -13.82 -8.02
N HIS A 51 5.36 -12.72 -7.96
CA HIS A 51 6.81 -12.77 -8.14
C HIS A 51 7.57 -13.07 -6.85
N ARG A 52 6.88 -13.32 -5.73
CA ARG A 52 7.50 -13.41 -4.38
C ARG A 52 8.55 -12.31 -4.19
N LEU A 53 8.30 -11.10 -4.69
CA LEU A 53 9.15 -9.98 -4.30
C LEU A 53 9.00 -9.87 -2.79
N ASP A 54 10.09 -10.12 -2.07
CA ASP A 54 10.19 -9.68 -0.70
C ASP A 54 9.95 -8.18 -0.76
N TRP A 55 8.79 -7.75 -0.27
CA TRP A 55 8.55 -6.34 0.02
C TRP A 55 9.80 -5.88 0.79
N PRO A 56 10.39 -4.69 0.52
CA PRO A 56 11.35 -4.14 1.46
C PRO A 56 10.64 -4.19 2.79
N ASN A 57 11.11 -5.09 3.66
CA ASN A 57 10.39 -5.45 4.87
C ASN A 57 10.13 -4.13 5.59
N LEU A 58 9.03 -3.94 6.30
CA LEU A 58 8.87 -2.69 7.07
C LEU A 58 10.10 -2.46 7.97
N ASN A 59 10.78 -3.55 8.35
CA ASN A 59 12.12 -3.54 8.92
C ASN A 59 13.17 -2.75 8.12
N THR A 60 13.19 -2.78 6.80
CA THR A 60 14.10 -1.98 5.96
C THR A 60 13.84 -0.47 6.10
N LEU A 61 12.57 -0.05 6.25
CA LEU A 61 12.23 1.35 6.57
C LEU A 61 12.63 1.70 8.01
N PHE A 62 12.43 0.79 8.96
CA PHE A 62 12.86 0.95 10.35
C PHE A 62 14.39 0.89 10.51
N ASP A 63 15.10 0.12 9.69
CA ASP A 63 16.56 0.02 9.65
C ASP A 63 17.16 1.33 9.12
N LEU A 64 16.52 1.96 8.12
CA LEU A 64 16.87 3.32 7.70
C LEU A 64 16.73 4.35 8.84
N LEU A 65 15.81 4.11 9.77
CA LEU A 65 15.57 4.96 10.94
C LEU A 65 16.46 4.60 12.15
N LYS A 66 17.15 3.45 12.15
CA LYS A 66 18.07 3.06 13.23
C LYS A 66 19.30 3.95 13.31
N ASP A 67 19.90 4.29 12.16
CA ASP A 67 21.05 5.20 12.11
C ASP A 67 20.75 6.60 12.67
N PRO A 68 19.66 7.29 12.27
CA PRO A 68 19.30 8.57 12.88
C PRO A 68 18.89 8.42 14.35
N ALA A 69 18.22 7.32 14.74
CA ALA A 69 17.89 7.06 16.15
C ALA A 69 19.14 6.88 17.04
N GLY A 70 20.17 6.17 16.56
CA GLY A 70 21.44 6.00 17.26
C GLY A 70 22.21 7.31 17.45
N LYS A 71 22.13 8.22 16.48
CA LYS A 71 22.72 9.57 16.59
C LYS A 71 22.00 10.44 17.61
N LEU A 72 20.67 10.35 17.69
CA LEU A 72 19.87 11.06 18.70
C LEU A 72 20.20 10.61 20.13
N VAL A 73 20.29 9.31 20.36
CA VAL A 73 20.65 8.78 21.69
C VAL A 73 22.04 9.21 22.14
N LYS A 74 23.03 9.19 21.23
CA LYS A 74 24.39 9.69 21.51
C LYS A 74 24.47 11.20 21.76
N SER A 75 23.50 11.98 21.28
CA SER A 75 23.45 13.43 21.54
C SER A 75 22.81 13.78 22.89
N MET A 76 22.17 12.81 23.54
CA MET A 76 21.50 12.94 24.84
C MET A 76 22.25 12.28 26.01
N SER A 77 23.40 11.63 25.73
CA SER A 77 24.32 11.04 26.71
C SER A 77 25.59 11.88 26.84
#